data_AF-D5BWX8-F1
#
_entry.id   AF-D5BWX8-F1
#
_cell.length_a   1.000
_cell.length_b   1.000
_cell.length_c   1.000
_cell.angle_alpha   90.00
_cell.angle_beta   90.00
_cell.angle_gamma   90.00
#
_symmetry.space_group_name_H-M   'P 1'
#
loop_
_entity.id
_entity.type
_entity.pdbx_description
1 polymer ?
#
loop_
_entity_poly.entity_id
_entity_poly.type
_entity_poly.pdbx_seq_one_letter_code
_entity_poly.pdbx_strand_id
1 'polypeptide(L)'
;MKRFPLMLFMAFLALVLAACQSGGPGAEDFGLAGTWEAELGTEKQNSGTLKTKGQVTFSGNTYKYSWHKKLIAEDGSVVYDWSETSRETGSVSVSPEYMEWTANSYGTAEYNEGTQSWSAVDMKSTTNDYAIYYTLEGDKLTLKEDYNLDGDFDDVIGMPETVVYTKKE
;
A
#
# COMPACT_ATOMS: atom_id res chain seq x y z
N MET A 1 42.21 43.82 13.84
CA MET A 1 41.51 42.56 14.17
C MET A 1 40.13 42.90 14.73
N LYS A 2 39.11 42.05 14.51
CA LYS A 2 37.70 42.13 14.97
C LYS A 2 36.67 42.58 13.90
N ARG A 3 36.36 41.69 12.97
CA ARG A 3 35.05 41.60 12.28
C ARG A 3 34.78 40.14 11.86
N PHE A 4 34.59 39.26 12.83
CA PHE A 4 34.25 37.85 12.56
C PHE A 4 33.31 37.15 13.58
N PRO A 5 32.33 37.80 14.27
CA PRO A 5 31.33 37.04 15.01
C PRO A 5 29.92 37.03 14.37
N LEU A 6 29.65 37.79 13.30
CA LEU A 6 28.27 37.95 12.81
C LEU A 6 27.82 36.85 11.83
N MET A 7 28.73 36.24 11.06
CA MET A 7 28.37 35.16 10.11
C MET A 7 28.15 33.80 10.79
N LEU A 8 28.69 33.58 12.00
CA LEU A 8 28.55 32.30 12.69
C LEU A 8 27.15 32.12 13.33
N PHE A 9 26.48 33.23 13.67
CA PHE A 9 25.14 33.20 14.26
C PHE A 9 24.03 32.94 13.22
N MET A 10 24.21 33.39 11.98
CA MET A 10 23.25 33.09 10.90
C MET A 10 23.34 31.65 10.39
N ALA A 11 24.52 31.02 10.45
CA ALA A 11 24.67 29.61 10.08
C ALA A 11 23.95 28.66 11.05
N PHE A 12 23.94 28.99 12.35
CA PHE A 12 23.20 28.21 13.35
C PHE A 12 21.68 28.38 13.23
N LEU A 13 21.19 29.57 12.85
CA LEU A 13 19.75 29.79 12.67
C LEU A 13 19.17 29.08 11.43
N ALA A 14 19.97 28.93 10.36
CA ALA A 14 19.58 28.19 9.16
C ALA A 14 19.54 26.67 9.38
N LEU A 15 20.39 26.14 10.27
CA LEU A 15 20.40 24.71 10.63
C LEU A 15 19.22 24.31 11.52
N VAL A 16 18.65 25.22 12.31
CA VAL A 16 17.45 24.95 13.13
C VAL A 16 16.16 25.01 12.29
N LEU A 17 16.11 25.82 11.22
CA LEU A 17 14.95 25.88 10.33
C LEU A 17 14.86 24.70 9.34
N ALA A 18 15.98 24.07 8.99
CA ALA A 18 15.98 22.86 8.15
C ALA A 18 15.50 21.60 8.90
N ALA A 19 15.56 21.60 10.23
CA ALA A 19 15.08 20.49 11.07
C ALA A 19 13.55 20.55 11.34
N CYS A 20 12.88 21.64 10.96
CA CYS A 20 11.42 21.76 11.03
C CYS A 20 10.73 21.44 9.70
N GLN A 21 11.40 20.77 8.78
CA GLN A 21 10.86 20.41 7.46
C GLN A 21 10.71 18.90 7.23
N SER A 22 11.12 18.06 8.18
CA SER A 22 10.74 16.64 8.16
C SER A 22 9.35 16.51 8.76
N GLY A 23 8.39 16.07 7.92
CA GLY A 23 7.14 15.48 8.42
C GLY A 23 7.44 14.39 9.46
N GLY A 24 6.42 14.00 10.23
CA GLY A 24 6.54 12.94 11.23
C GLY A 24 7.14 11.64 10.67
N PRO A 25 7.42 10.66 11.54
CA PRO A 25 8.12 9.45 11.14
C PRO A 25 7.38 8.74 9.99
N GLY A 26 8.14 8.40 8.94
CA GLY A 26 7.63 7.77 7.73
C GLY A 26 7.73 6.24 7.79
N ALA A 27 7.27 5.56 6.74
CA ALA A 27 7.34 4.10 6.66
C ALA A 27 8.77 3.54 6.80
N GLU A 28 9.79 4.30 6.39
CA GLU A 28 11.20 3.97 6.54
C GLU A 28 11.61 3.81 8.01
N ASP A 29 11.12 4.71 8.88
CA ASP A 29 11.48 4.74 10.31
C ASP A 29 10.98 3.50 11.06
N PHE A 30 10.01 2.79 10.49
CA PHE A 30 9.40 1.58 11.04
C PHE A 30 9.75 0.31 10.23
N GLY A 31 10.66 0.39 9.26
CA GLY A 31 11.09 -0.76 8.45
C GLY A 31 10.07 -1.24 7.40
N LEU A 32 8.99 -0.48 7.19
CA LEU A 32 7.90 -0.80 6.27
C LEU A 32 8.22 -0.44 4.81
N ALA A 33 9.19 0.44 4.58
CA ALA A 33 9.54 0.89 3.24
C ALA A 33 9.86 -0.28 2.28
N GLY A 34 9.33 -0.19 1.07
CA GLY A 34 9.44 -1.21 0.03
C GLY A 34 8.09 -1.80 -0.38
N THR A 35 8.16 -2.85 -1.20
CA THR A 35 7.00 -3.56 -1.74
C THR A 35 6.77 -4.88 -1.02
N TRP A 36 5.52 -5.15 -0.69
CA TRP A 36 5.06 -6.35 0.00
C TRP A 36 3.96 -7.02 -0.84
N GLU A 37 3.99 -8.34 -0.97
CA GLU A 37 3.01 -9.11 -1.76
C GLU A 37 2.38 -10.26 -0.95
N ALA A 38 1.10 -10.53 -1.19
CA ALA A 38 0.36 -11.66 -0.60
C ALA A 38 -0.59 -12.28 -1.63
N GLU A 39 -0.69 -13.61 -1.70
CA GLU A 39 -1.79 -14.28 -2.42
C GLU A 39 -3.03 -14.25 -1.53
N LEU A 40 -4.10 -13.63 -2.01
CA LEU A 40 -5.31 -13.33 -1.22
C LEU A 40 -6.40 -14.38 -1.41
N GLY A 41 -6.39 -15.08 -2.54
CA GLY A 41 -7.41 -16.07 -2.82
C GLY A 41 -7.20 -16.83 -4.12
N THR A 42 -7.85 -17.99 -4.18
CA THR A 42 -7.98 -18.82 -5.38
C THR A 42 -9.44 -19.24 -5.51
N GLU A 43 -10.04 -18.94 -6.65
CA GLU A 43 -11.45 -19.25 -6.96
C GLU A 43 -11.53 -20.13 -8.21
N LYS A 44 -12.39 -21.15 -8.18
CA LYS A 44 -12.75 -21.89 -9.40
C LYS A 44 -13.84 -21.13 -10.15
N GLN A 45 -13.63 -20.94 -11.45
CA GLN A 45 -14.61 -20.41 -12.38
C GLN A 45 -14.90 -21.44 -13.48
N ASN A 46 -16.03 -21.30 -14.18
CA ASN A 46 -16.40 -22.20 -15.29
C ASN A 46 -15.33 -22.28 -16.40
N SER A 47 -14.47 -21.25 -16.49
CA SER A 47 -13.39 -21.14 -17.47
C SER A 47 -12.01 -21.52 -16.94
N GLY A 48 -11.86 -21.87 -15.65
CA GLY A 48 -10.58 -22.21 -15.04
C GLY A 48 -10.42 -21.81 -13.57
N THR A 49 -9.20 -21.43 -13.19
CA THR A 49 -8.84 -21.01 -11.84
C THR A 49 -8.40 -19.56 -11.84
N LEU A 50 -9.12 -18.72 -11.10
CA LEU A 50 -8.77 -17.33 -10.85
C LEU A 50 -7.93 -17.23 -9.58
N LYS A 51 -6.75 -16.62 -9.68
CA LYS A 51 -5.90 -16.28 -8.54
C LYS A 51 -5.88 -14.77 -8.34
N THR A 52 -5.90 -14.35 -7.07
CA THR A 52 -5.85 -12.94 -6.67
C THR A 52 -4.66 -12.72 -5.75
N LYS A 53 -3.91 -11.64 -5.97
CA LYS A 53 -2.85 -11.19 -5.06
C LYS A 53 -2.97 -9.69 -4.76
N GLY A 54 -2.53 -9.30 -3.58
CA GLY A 54 -2.36 -7.92 -3.16
C GLY A 54 -0.89 -7.54 -3.19
N GLN A 55 -0.62 -6.27 -3.52
CA GLN A 55 0.70 -5.68 -3.45
C GLN A 55 0.61 -4.29 -2.81
N VAL A 56 1.21 -4.10 -1.64
CA VAL A 56 1.33 -2.77 -1.01
C VAL A 56 2.77 -2.28 -1.11
N THR A 57 2.95 -1.01 -1.48
CA THR A 57 4.25 -0.35 -1.51
C THR A 57 4.24 0.88 -0.64
N PHE A 58 5.16 0.98 0.31
CA PHE A 58 5.32 2.15 1.16
C PHE A 58 6.57 2.95 0.77
N SER A 59 6.43 4.27 0.73
CA SER A 59 7.55 5.20 0.56
C SER A 59 7.23 6.53 1.23
N GLY A 60 8.07 6.95 2.17
CA GLY A 60 7.83 8.13 3.00
C GLY A 60 6.52 8.00 3.76
N ASN A 61 5.66 8.99 3.58
CA ASN A 61 4.31 9.06 4.13
C ASN A 61 3.23 8.66 3.12
N THR A 62 3.57 7.86 2.11
CA THR A 62 2.64 7.43 1.06
C THR A 62 2.58 5.91 0.92
N TYR A 63 1.45 5.42 0.42
CA TYR A 63 1.29 4.04 0.01
C TYR A 63 0.64 3.92 -1.37
N LYS A 64 0.93 2.81 -2.04
CA LYS A 64 0.19 2.31 -3.21
C LYS A 64 -0.21 0.88 -2.93
N TYR A 65 -1.50 0.60 -2.96
CA TYR A 65 -2.06 -0.74 -2.81
C TYR A 65 -2.69 -1.18 -4.14
N SER A 66 -2.19 -2.27 -4.71
CA SER A 66 -2.60 -2.80 -6.01
C SER A 66 -3.14 -4.22 -5.85
N TRP A 67 -4.25 -4.53 -6.53
CA TRP A 67 -4.79 -5.88 -6.64
C TRP A 67 -4.52 -6.41 -8.03
N HIS A 68 -4.04 -7.65 -8.10
CA HIS A 68 -3.74 -8.31 -9.36
C HIS A 68 -4.51 -9.62 -9.49
N LYS A 69 -4.92 -9.93 -10.71
CA LYS A 69 -5.58 -11.18 -11.05
C LYS A 69 -4.83 -11.96 -12.11
N LYS A 70 -4.87 -13.28 -12.00
CA LYS A 70 -4.38 -14.24 -12.99
C LYS A 70 -5.45 -15.30 -13.23
N LEU A 71 -5.80 -15.55 -14.48
CA LEU A 71 -6.72 -16.63 -14.85
C LEU A 71 -5.95 -17.72 -15.59
N ILE A 72 -6.05 -18.94 -15.05
CA ILE A 72 -5.46 -20.15 -15.64
C ILE A 72 -6.63 -21.01 -16.12
N ALA A 73 -6.71 -21.30 -17.42
CA ALA A 73 -7.74 -22.15 -17.98
C ALA A 73 -7.62 -23.61 -17.50
N GLU A 74 -8.66 -24.42 -17.72
CA GLU A 74 -8.68 -25.83 -17.30
C GLU A 74 -7.55 -26.66 -17.93
N ASP A 75 -7.11 -26.31 -19.13
CA ASP A 75 -5.99 -26.96 -19.84
C ASP A 75 -4.61 -26.50 -19.33
N GLY A 76 -4.58 -25.61 -18.32
CA GLY A 76 -3.37 -25.05 -17.74
C GLY A 76 -2.80 -23.84 -18.48
N SER A 77 -3.39 -23.41 -19.59
CA SER A 77 -2.98 -22.19 -20.29
C SER A 77 -3.31 -20.94 -19.47
N VAL A 78 -2.48 -19.91 -19.57
CA VAL A 78 -2.72 -18.63 -18.90
C VAL A 78 -3.54 -17.74 -19.84
N VAL A 79 -4.77 -17.42 -19.43
CA VAL A 79 -5.68 -16.53 -20.16
C VAL A 79 -5.21 -15.09 -20.02
N TYR A 80 -4.91 -14.67 -18.79
CA TYR A 80 -4.18 -13.44 -18.50
C TYR A 80 -3.30 -13.64 -17.26
N ASP A 81 -2.10 -13.05 -17.31
CA ASP A 81 -1.11 -13.15 -16.23
C ASP A 81 -1.10 -11.89 -15.39
N TRP A 82 -0.92 -12.07 -14.07
CA TRP A 82 -0.91 -11.07 -12.99
C TRP A 82 -1.15 -9.61 -13.38
N SER A 83 -2.34 -9.33 -13.89
CA SER A 83 -2.73 -8.02 -14.40
C SER A 83 -3.31 -7.20 -13.26
N GLU A 84 -2.90 -5.94 -13.14
CA GLU A 84 -3.45 -5.04 -12.12
C GLU A 84 -4.92 -4.74 -12.47
N THR A 85 -5.83 -5.06 -11.55
CA THR A 85 -7.28 -4.90 -11.75
C THR A 85 -7.87 -3.78 -10.91
N SER A 86 -7.20 -3.40 -9.83
CA SER A 86 -7.56 -2.27 -8.99
C SER A 86 -6.30 -1.64 -8.40
N ARG A 87 -6.38 -0.35 -8.07
CA ARG A 87 -5.32 0.36 -7.36
C ARG A 87 -5.91 1.43 -6.45
N GLU A 88 -5.36 1.52 -5.26
CA GLU A 88 -5.51 2.62 -4.33
C GLU A 88 -4.16 3.29 -4.09
N THR A 89 -4.17 4.62 -3.92
CA THR A 89 -2.99 5.36 -3.44
C THR A 89 -3.41 6.37 -2.40
N GLY A 90 -2.58 6.55 -1.39
CA GLY A 90 -2.92 7.40 -0.26
C GLY A 90 -1.73 7.87 0.54
N SER A 91 -2.02 8.54 1.64
CA SER A 91 -1.04 8.85 2.68
C SER A 91 -1.10 7.84 3.81
N VAL A 92 0.04 7.65 4.46
CA VAL A 92 0.17 6.82 5.66
C VAL A 92 0.79 7.64 6.79
N SER A 93 0.20 7.52 7.98
CA SER A 93 0.78 7.97 9.25
C SER A 93 1.15 6.74 10.05
N VAL A 94 2.42 6.59 10.45
CA VAL A 94 2.91 5.38 11.09
C VAL A 94 3.30 5.66 12.54
N SER A 95 2.90 4.77 13.43
CA SER A 95 3.32 4.68 14.82
C SER A 95 3.70 3.23 15.14
N PRO A 96 4.32 2.93 16.29
CA PRO A 96 4.61 1.55 16.66
C PRO A 96 3.32 0.70 16.67
N GLU A 97 3.31 -0.40 15.91
CA GLU A 97 2.20 -1.38 15.82
C GLU A 97 0.88 -0.87 15.20
N TYR A 98 0.82 0.41 14.80
CA TYR A 98 -0.39 1.04 14.28
C TYR A 98 -0.11 2.04 13.15
N MET A 99 -0.97 2.03 12.12
CA MET A 99 -0.97 2.94 10.99
C MET A 99 -2.36 3.50 10.72
N GLU A 100 -2.41 4.73 10.25
CA GLU A 100 -3.60 5.31 9.62
C GLU A 100 -3.33 5.45 8.13
N TRP A 101 -4.24 4.96 7.30
CA TRP A 101 -4.21 5.18 5.85
C TRP A 101 -5.33 6.12 5.45
N THR A 102 -5.01 7.10 4.62
CA THR A 102 -6.01 7.93 3.94
C THR A 102 -5.89 7.70 2.45
N ALA A 103 -6.86 7.01 1.86
CA ALA A 103 -6.95 6.79 0.43
C ALA A 103 -7.27 8.11 -0.27
N ASN A 104 -6.38 8.57 -1.15
CA ASN A 104 -6.56 9.82 -1.90
C ASN A 104 -7.13 9.56 -3.31
N SER A 105 -6.92 8.36 -3.85
CA SER A 105 -7.51 7.94 -5.11
C SER A 105 -7.64 6.43 -5.20
N TYR A 106 -8.69 5.98 -5.89
CA TYR A 106 -8.96 4.58 -6.18
C TYR A 106 -9.39 4.43 -7.65
N GLY A 107 -9.09 3.28 -8.22
CA GLY A 107 -9.49 2.95 -9.58
C GLY A 107 -9.61 1.45 -9.79
N THR A 108 -10.37 1.08 -10.83
CA THR A 108 -10.56 -0.30 -11.29
C THR A 108 -10.29 -0.38 -12.78
N ALA A 109 -9.79 -1.52 -13.25
CA ALA A 109 -9.72 -1.87 -14.65
C ALA A 109 -10.99 -2.62 -15.08
N GLU A 110 -11.34 -2.51 -16.35
CA GLU A 110 -12.42 -3.27 -16.98
C GLU A 110 -11.83 -4.48 -17.71
N TYR A 111 -12.51 -5.63 -17.61
CA TYR A 111 -12.11 -6.83 -18.35
C TYR A 111 -12.71 -6.82 -19.76
N ASN A 112 -11.86 -6.98 -20.77
CA ASN A 112 -12.29 -7.16 -22.15
C ASN A 112 -12.27 -8.65 -22.51
N GLU A 113 -13.45 -9.25 -22.67
CA GLU A 113 -13.58 -10.67 -23.04
C GLU A 113 -13.01 -11.00 -24.42
N GLY A 114 -13.09 -10.05 -25.37
CA GLY A 114 -12.64 -10.25 -26.75
C GLY A 114 -11.12 -10.32 -26.89
N THR A 115 -10.39 -9.51 -26.11
CA THR A 115 -8.92 -9.52 -26.07
C THR A 115 -8.36 -10.31 -24.89
N GLN A 116 -9.23 -10.81 -24.00
CA GLN A 116 -8.87 -11.49 -22.75
C GLN A 116 -7.90 -10.69 -21.88
N SER A 117 -8.09 -9.38 -21.80
CA SER A 117 -7.16 -8.47 -21.14
C SER A 117 -7.88 -7.43 -20.28
N TRP A 118 -7.19 -6.92 -19.27
CA TRP A 118 -7.65 -5.79 -18.47
C TRP A 118 -7.27 -4.47 -19.14
N SER A 119 -8.15 -3.46 -19.02
CA SER A 119 -7.79 -2.08 -19.34
C SER A 119 -6.70 -1.55 -18.40
N ALA A 120 -6.19 -0.35 -18.67
CA ALA A 120 -5.49 0.40 -17.63
C ALA A 120 -6.46 0.72 -16.48
N VAL A 121 -5.93 0.84 -15.27
CA VAL A 121 -6.70 1.28 -14.09
C VAL A 121 -7.03 2.77 -14.23
N ASP A 122 -8.32 3.09 -14.30
CA ASP A 122 -8.82 4.46 -14.36
C ASP A 122 -8.92 5.06 -12.94
N MET A 123 -7.94 5.87 -12.56
CA MET A 123 -7.82 6.43 -11.21
C MET A 123 -8.73 7.64 -11.02
N LYS A 124 -9.50 7.65 -9.92
CA LYS A 124 -10.37 8.75 -9.53
C LYS A 124 -10.07 9.16 -8.10
N SER A 125 -10.21 10.46 -7.81
CA SER A 125 -10.09 10.95 -6.43
C SER A 125 -11.14 10.28 -5.54
N THR A 126 -10.70 9.84 -4.36
CA THR A 126 -11.56 9.28 -3.31
C THR A 126 -11.02 9.76 -1.96
N THR A 127 -11.79 9.60 -0.89
CA THR A 127 -11.32 9.80 0.47
C THR A 127 -11.96 8.77 1.37
N ASN A 128 -11.16 7.81 1.83
CA ASN A 128 -11.51 6.82 2.84
C ASN A 128 -10.36 6.73 3.82
N ASP A 129 -10.68 6.65 5.11
CA ASP A 129 -9.69 6.49 6.17
C ASP A 129 -9.77 5.07 6.74
N TYR A 130 -8.62 4.50 7.07
CA TYR A 130 -8.48 3.15 7.61
C TYR A 130 -7.58 3.16 8.84
N ALA A 131 -7.96 2.39 9.85
CA ALA A 131 -7.10 2.05 10.97
C ALA A 131 -6.47 0.68 10.68
N ILE A 132 -5.14 0.60 10.79
CA ILE A 132 -4.41 -0.62 10.45
C ILE A 132 -3.43 -0.95 11.56
N TYR A 133 -3.64 -2.11 12.18
CA TYR A 133 -2.65 -2.67 13.10
C TYR A 133 -1.68 -3.52 12.31
N TYR A 134 -0.39 -3.38 12.59
CA TYR A 134 0.63 -4.12 11.87
C TYR A 134 1.64 -4.80 12.78
N THR A 135 2.13 -5.94 12.32
CA THR A 135 3.32 -6.58 12.88
C THR A 135 4.37 -6.78 11.79
N LEU A 136 5.62 -6.52 12.13
CA LEU A 136 6.76 -6.67 11.24
C LEU A 136 7.74 -7.68 11.82
N GLU A 137 7.93 -8.80 11.12
CA GLU A 137 8.80 -9.89 11.53
C GLU A 137 9.71 -10.29 10.37
N GLY A 138 10.86 -9.59 10.24
CA GLY A 138 11.80 -9.82 9.15
C GLY A 138 11.22 -9.44 7.79
N ASP A 139 11.01 -10.43 6.93
CA ASP A 139 10.42 -10.30 5.61
C ASP A 139 8.89 -10.45 5.60
N LYS A 140 8.25 -10.52 6.78
CA LYS A 140 6.80 -10.65 6.92
C LYS A 140 6.18 -9.39 7.50
N LEU A 141 5.15 -8.91 6.82
CA LEU A 141 4.29 -7.83 7.27
C LEU A 141 2.87 -8.38 7.43
N THR A 142 2.35 -8.38 8.64
CA THR A 142 0.93 -8.68 8.87
C THR A 142 0.17 -7.37 8.97
N LEU A 143 -0.87 -7.21 8.17
CA LEU A 143 -1.81 -6.09 8.26
C LEU A 143 -3.16 -6.59 8.76
N LYS A 144 -3.75 -5.85 9.68
CA LYS A 144 -5.13 -6.04 10.17
C LYS A 144 -5.89 -4.74 9.96
N GLU A 145 -6.87 -4.77 9.06
CA GLU A 145 -7.63 -3.58 8.65
C GLU A 145 -8.94 -3.48 9.45
N ASP A 146 -9.21 -2.30 10.02
CA ASP A 146 -10.49 -1.90 10.62
C ASP A 146 -11.10 -0.84 9.67
N TYR A 147 -12.17 -1.23 8.97
CA TYR A 147 -12.74 -0.48 7.84
C TYR A 147 -13.77 0.57 8.28
N ASN A 148 -14.50 0.35 9.37
CA ASN A 148 -15.54 1.23 9.88
C ASN A 148 -15.06 2.11 11.05
N LEU A 149 -13.83 1.87 11.53
CA LEU A 149 -13.14 2.60 12.61
C LEU A 149 -13.84 2.47 13.97
N ASP A 150 -14.61 1.40 14.21
CA ASP A 150 -15.31 1.18 15.47
C ASP A 150 -14.46 0.44 16.52
N GLY A 151 -13.27 -0.01 16.14
CA GLY A 151 -12.29 -0.62 17.02
C GLY A 151 -12.53 -2.10 17.30
N ASP A 152 -13.51 -2.73 16.64
CA ASP A 152 -13.50 -4.16 16.38
C ASP A 152 -13.07 -4.43 14.93
N PHE A 153 -12.63 -5.66 14.66
CA PHE A 153 -12.05 -6.01 13.37
C PHE A 153 -13.02 -6.92 12.58
N ASP A 154 -14.34 -6.78 12.77
CA ASP A 154 -15.30 -7.73 12.19
C ASP A 154 -15.89 -7.30 10.82
N ASP A 155 -15.39 -6.19 10.27
CA ASP A 155 -15.81 -5.63 8.99
C ASP A 155 -15.42 -6.49 7.77
N VAL A 156 -16.27 -7.45 7.43
CA VAL A 156 -16.07 -8.28 6.23
C VAL A 156 -16.60 -7.58 4.98
N ILE A 157 -15.72 -6.91 4.22
CA ILE A 157 -15.95 -6.65 2.79
C ILE A 157 -14.85 -7.29 1.95
N GLY A 158 -15.05 -8.57 1.59
CA GLY A 158 -14.43 -9.21 0.42
C GLY A 158 -12.92 -9.51 0.47
N MET A 159 -12.20 -9.16 1.53
CA MET A 159 -10.79 -9.51 1.79
C MET A 159 -10.66 -10.19 3.16
N PRO A 160 -9.60 -10.99 3.40
CA PRO A 160 -9.28 -11.44 4.75
C PRO A 160 -8.95 -10.23 5.62
N GLU A 161 -9.58 -10.13 6.78
CA GLU A 161 -9.34 -9.11 7.82
C GLU A 161 -7.85 -9.00 8.22
N THR A 162 -7.16 -10.13 8.22
CA THR A 162 -5.72 -10.23 8.47
C THR A 162 -5.03 -10.80 7.24
N VAL A 163 -4.08 -10.05 6.67
CA VAL A 163 -3.26 -10.50 5.54
C VAL A 163 -1.78 -10.48 5.91
N VAL A 164 -1.08 -11.58 5.62
CA VAL A 164 0.37 -11.69 5.78
C VAL A 164 1.03 -11.50 4.43
N TYR A 165 1.73 -10.37 4.27
CA TYR A 165 2.53 -10.06 3.10
C TYR A 165 3.99 -10.46 3.31
N THR A 166 4.65 -10.80 2.21
CA THR A 166 6.09 -11.05 2.16
C THR A 166 6.79 -9.93 1.42
N LYS A 167 7.95 -9.49 1.92
CA LYS A 167 8.75 -8.45 1.26
C LYS A 167 9.24 -8.94 -0.09
N LYS A 168 9.11 -8.10 -1.10
CA LYS A 168 9.65 -8.36 -2.43
C LYS A 168 11.13 -7.95 -2.45
N GLU A 169 11.99 -8.88 -2.89
CA GLU A 169 13.43 -8.66 -3.10
C GLU A 169 13.72 -7.59 -4.17
#